data_AF-A0A1W9L8T5-F1
#
_entry.id   AF-A0A1W9L8T5-F1
#
_cell.length_a   1.000
_cell.length_b   1.000
_cell.length_c   1.000
_cell.angle_alpha   90.00
_cell.angle_beta   90.00
_cell.angle_gamma   90.00
#
_symmetry.space_group_name_H-M   'P 1'
#
loop_
_entity.id
_entity.type
_entity.pdbx_description
1 polymer ?
#
loop_
_entity_poly.entity_id
_entity_poly.type
_entity_poly.pdbx_seq_one_letter_code
_entity_poly.pdbx_strand_id
1 'polypeptide(L)'
;MQNFCYSRISRLALILTLVSGCATAPLQEMTDARLAVKAARDVRAAQYTPSALAAAEQSLVQAEHNLASGELEQARENALAAKEYAIKAHDMAVAIDHTRTIWQDVNSLLEKAEEAAQQGDSDNALQLAEEAYHQAILVLNRVYLKRAHDLLEKIKTQAAQLSPDEIKILEAAEIAYRNDDGKKANDLINTLLEKLPKN
;
A
#
# COMPACT_ATOMS: atom_id res chain seq x y z
N MET A 1 -64.28 26.95 16.85
CA MET A 1 -63.38 25.79 16.72
C MET A 1 -62.13 26.24 15.97
N GLN A 2 -60.96 26.06 16.59
CA GLN A 2 -59.58 26.14 16.04
C GLN A 2 -59.19 27.53 15.45
N ASN A 3 -58.53 28.47 16.14
CA ASN A 3 -57.27 28.44 16.92
C ASN A 3 -56.14 27.65 16.23
N PHE A 4 -55.19 28.33 15.58
CA PHE A 4 -53.81 28.51 16.08
C PHE A 4 -52.83 29.05 14.99
N CYS A 5 -52.10 30.10 15.37
CA CYS A 5 -50.71 30.42 14.99
C CYS A 5 -50.26 30.39 13.51
N TYR A 6 -50.47 31.47 12.77
CA TYR A 6 -49.61 31.83 11.62
C TYR A 6 -49.13 33.29 11.63
N SER A 7 -49.29 33.99 12.74
CA SER A 7 -48.83 35.38 12.90
C SER A 7 -47.81 35.42 14.02
N ARG A 8 -46.50 35.34 13.69
CA ARG A 8 -45.31 35.76 14.48
C ARG A 8 -43.96 35.23 13.97
N ILE A 9 -43.84 34.57 12.81
CA ILE A 9 -42.55 34.02 12.34
C ILE A 9 -41.79 34.99 11.39
N SER A 10 -42.25 36.25 11.26
CA SER A 10 -41.66 37.23 10.32
C SER A 10 -40.43 38.01 10.85
N ARG A 11 -39.88 37.68 12.03
CA ARG A 11 -38.72 38.41 12.61
C ARG A 11 -37.73 37.52 13.34
N LEU A 12 -37.33 36.41 12.73
CA LEU A 12 -36.08 35.71 13.11
C LEU A 12 -35.22 35.46 11.86
N ALA A 13 -35.19 36.44 10.97
CA ALA A 13 -34.00 36.64 10.16
C ALA A 13 -32.89 37.16 11.07
N LEU A 14 -31.67 36.70 10.79
CA LEU A 14 -30.39 37.22 11.25
C LEU A 14 -29.79 36.49 12.47
N ILE A 15 -28.54 36.04 12.28
CA ILE A 15 -27.62 35.39 13.23
C ILE A 15 -27.59 33.85 13.11
N LEU A 16 -27.14 33.32 11.97
CA LEU A 16 -26.43 32.04 11.93
C LEU A 16 -25.51 31.91 10.69
N THR A 17 -24.76 32.96 10.38
CA THR A 17 -23.77 32.96 9.27
C THR A 17 -22.43 33.51 9.75
N LEU A 18 -21.89 32.91 10.81
CA LEU A 18 -20.54 33.16 11.31
C LEU A 18 -19.91 31.81 11.68
N VAL A 19 -19.60 30.99 10.69
CA VAL A 19 -18.51 30.02 10.80
C VAL A 19 -17.39 30.54 9.92
N SER A 20 -16.74 31.59 10.42
CA SER A 20 -15.45 32.08 9.95
C SER A 20 -14.42 30.95 10.08
N GLY A 21 -13.69 30.70 8.99
CA GLY A 21 -12.74 29.61 8.87
C GLY A 21 -11.76 29.54 10.03
N CYS A 22 -11.86 28.48 10.83
CA CYS A 22 -10.73 28.03 11.62
C CYS A 22 -9.75 27.38 10.65
N ALA A 23 -8.61 28.04 10.41
CA ALA A 23 -7.42 27.33 9.93
C ALA A 23 -7.09 26.28 11.00
N THR A 24 -7.68 25.10 10.86
CA THR A 24 -7.66 24.07 11.88
C THR A 24 -6.33 23.37 11.74
N ALA A 25 -5.53 23.36 12.81
CA ALA A 25 -4.24 22.67 12.84
C ALA A 25 -4.41 21.21 12.38
N PRO A 26 -3.46 20.64 11.60
CA PRO A 26 -3.58 19.32 10.98
C PRO A 26 -3.37 18.16 11.98
N LEU A 27 -4.19 18.10 13.03
CA LEU A 27 -4.02 17.16 14.14
C LEU A 27 -4.13 15.70 13.68
N GLN A 28 -5.06 15.42 12.77
CA GLN A 28 -5.29 14.07 12.27
C GLN A 28 -4.11 13.61 11.42
N GLU A 29 -3.67 14.43 10.47
CA GLU A 29 -2.56 14.11 9.58
C GLU A 29 -1.26 13.88 10.37
N MET A 30 -0.99 14.71 11.38
CA MET A 30 0.16 14.52 12.26
C MET A 30 0.07 13.22 13.07
N THR A 31 -1.12 12.85 13.54
CA THR A 31 -1.33 11.61 14.29
C THR A 31 -1.12 10.39 13.39
N ASP A 32 -1.74 10.39 12.21
CA ASP A 32 -1.57 9.36 11.20
C ASP A 32 -0.11 9.18 10.80
N ALA A 33 0.61 10.28 10.56
CA ALA A 33 2.02 10.26 10.20
C ALA A 33 2.88 9.61 11.30
N ARG A 34 2.68 9.99 12.56
CA ARG A 34 3.40 9.40 13.70
C ARG A 34 3.12 7.90 13.85
N LEU A 35 1.85 7.52 13.73
CA LEU A 35 1.45 6.11 13.79
C LEU A 35 2.06 5.30 12.64
N ALA A 36 2.08 5.85 11.42
CA ALA A 36 2.69 5.21 10.27
C ALA A 36 4.21 5.03 10.45
N VAL A 37 4.93 6.07 10.88
CA VAL A 37 6.39 5.99 11.14
C VAL A 37 6.68 4.96 12.24
N LYS A 38 5.86 4.92 13.30
CA LYS A 38 5.98 3.90 14.34
C LYS A 38 5.77 2.49 13.77
N ALA A 39 4.72 2.27 12.98
CA ALA A 39 4.45 0.97 12.37
C ALA A 39 5.61 0.52 11.47
N ALA A 40 6.20 1.42 10.69
CA ALA A 40 7.39 1.12 9.88
C ALA A 40 8.60 0.70 10.74
N ARG A 41 8.84 1.37 11.86
CA ARG A 41 9.91 0.99 12.80
C ARG A 41 9.65 -0.37 13.44
N ASP A 42 8.41 -0.65 13.84
CA ASP A 42 8.02 -1.90 14.51
C ASP A 42 8.29 -3.13 13.62
N VAL A 43 8.19 -2.98 12.29
CA VAL A 43 8.53 -4.03 11.30
C VAL A 43 9.99 -4.01 10.84
N ARG A 44 10.88 -3.34 11.59
CA ARG A 44 12.32 -3.25 11.31
C ARG A 44 12.63 -2.63 9.94
N ALA A 45 11.86 -1.64 9.48
CA ALA A 45 12.12 -0.94 8.23
C ALA A 45 13.54 -0.33 8.16
N ALA A 46 14.15 0.01 9.30
CA ALA A 46 15.54 0.47 9.32
C ALA A 46 16.55 -0.55 8.75
N GLN A 47 16.26 -1.85 8.87
CA GLN A 47 17.12 -2.92 8.36
C GLN A 47 16.90 -3.18 6.86
N TYR A 48 15.64 -3.09 6.41
CA TYR A 48 15.25 -3.53 5.07
C TYR A 48 15.05 -2.38 4.08
N THR A 49 14.61 -1.22 4.56
CA THR A 49 14.25 -0.05 3.77
C THR A 49 14.73 1.27 4.40
N PRO A 50 16.04 1.38 4.74
CA PRO A 50 16.57 2.53 5.49
C PRO A 50 16.30 3.88 4.81
N SER A 51 16.41 3.94 3.49
CA SER A 51 16.17 5.18 2.72
C SER A 51 14.72 5.68 2.84
N ALA A 52 13.73 4.77 2.71
CA ALA A 52 12.33 5.13 2.79
C ALA A 52 11.92 5.52 4.22
N LEU A 53 12.43 4.81 5.23
CA LEU A 53 12.20 5.17 6.64
C LEU A 53 12.82 6.54 6.96
N ALA A 54 14.05 6.79 6.50
CA ALA A 54 14.72 8.08 6.72
C ALA A 54 13.95 9.24 6.08
N ALA A 55 13.43 9.07 4.86
CA ALA A 55 12.58 10.07 4.21
C ALA A 55 11.30 10.35 5.03
N ALA A 56 10.66 9.30 5.54
CA ALA A 56 9.47 9.44 6.39
C ALA A 56 9.76 10.22 7.68
N GLU A 57 10.86 9.87 8.36
CA GLU A 57 11.30 10.54 9.59
C GLU A 57 11.67 12.00 9.35
N GLN A 58 12.38 12.29 8.25
CA GLN A 58 12.74 13.65 7.88
C GLN A 58 11.50 14.51 7.60
N SER A 59 10.53 14.00 6.82
CA SER A 59 9.28 14.70 6.57
C SER A 59 8.48 14.92 7.86
N LEU A 60 8.47 13.95 8.78
CA LEU A 60 7.79 14.09 10.06
C LEU A 60 8.43 15.21 10.90
N VAL A 61 9.76 15.26 10.97
CA VAL A 61 10.50 16.34 11.67
C VAL A 61 10.16 17.70 11.06
N GLN A 62 10.13 17.81 9.73
CA GLN A 62 9.75 19.05 9.06
C GLN A 62 8.30 19.45 9.36
N ALA A 63 7.38 18.47 9.39
CA ALA A 63 5.99 18.71 9.74
C ALA A 63 5.85 19.25 11.17
N GLU A 64 6.59 18.69 12.13
CA GLU A 64 6.60 19.14 13.52
C GLU A 64 7.19 20.55 13.66
N HIS A 65 8.23 20.86 12.91
CA HIS A 65 8.82 22.20 12.87
C HIS A 65 7.83 23.24 12.33
N ASN A 66 7.21 22.97 11.19
CA ASN A 66 6.24 23.87 10.57
C ASN A 66 5.01 24.08 11.48
N LEU A 67 4.55 23.01 12.14
CA LEU A 67 3.46 23.10 13.11
C LEU A 67 3.81 24.02 14.28
N ALA A 68 5.03 23.91 14.82
CA ALA A 68 5.51 24.77 15.91
C ALA A 68 5.68 26.23 15.47
N SER A 69 6.05 26.48 14.22
CA SER A 69 6.19 27.81 13.62
C SER A 69 4.86 28.43 13.17
N GLY A 70 3.75 27.70 13.25
CA GLY A 70 2.42 28.16 12.82
C GLY A 70 2.17 28.05 11.30
N GLU A 71 3.08 27.41 10.56
CA GLU A 71 2.98 27.13 9.13
C GLU A 71 2.09 25.89 8.88
N LEU A 72 0.78 26.05 9.13
CA LEU A 72 -0.16 24.92 9.20
C LEU A 72 -0.29 24.13 7.88
N GLU A 73 -0.23 24.81 6.74
CA GLU A 73 -0.32 24.16 5.42
C GLU A 73 0.93 23.33 5.14
N GLN A 74 2.13 23.91 5.34
CA GLN A 74 3.39 23.18 5.19
C GLN A 74 3.51 22.04 6.20
N ALA A 75 2.95 22.18 7.40
CA ALA A 75 2.88 21.10 8.37
C ALA A 75 2.02 19.94 7.86
N ARG A 76 0.86 20.23 7.28
CA ARG A 76 -0.05 19.23 6.70
C ARG A 76 0.61 18.48 5.55
N GLU A 77 1.23 19.20 4.61
CA GLU A 77 1.90 18.60 3.46
C GLU A 77 3.03 17.66 3.88
N ASN A 78 3.89 18.10 4.81
CA ASN A 78 4.98 17.28 5.31
C ASN A 78 4.47 16.07 6.13
N ALA A 79 3.35 16.20 6.86
CA ALA A 79 2.74 15.08 7.56
C ALA A 79 2.20 14.01 6.59
N LEU A 80 1.54 14.44 5.52
CA LEU A 80 1.06 13.53 4.47
C LEU A 80 2.22 12.82 3.76
N ALA A 81 3.29 13.54 3.43
CA ALA A 81 4.50 12.96 2.87
C ALA A 81 5.15 11.95 3.82
N ALA A 82 5.27 12.28 5.10
CA ALA A 82 5.79 11.37 6.12
C ALA A 82 4.97 10.08 6.22
N LYS A 83 3.63 10.19 6.23
CA LYS A 83 2.71 9.06 6.22
C LYS A 83 2.93 8.18 4.99
N GLU A 84 3.02 8.77 3.80
CA GLU A 84 3.20 8.04 2.55
C GLU A 84 4.53 7.29 2.52
N TYR A 85 5.64 7.95 2.86
CA TYR A 85 6.95 7.30 2.94
C TYR A 85 6.99 6.19 3.99
N ALA A 86 6.34 6.40 5.15
CA ALA A 86 6.28 5.39 6.20
C ALA A 86 5.50 4.14 5.78
N ILE A 87 4.35 4.30 5.12
CA ILE A 87 3.58 3.17 4.58
C ILE A 87 4.41 2.40 3.55
N LYS A 88 5.11 3.09 2.64
CA LYS A 88 6.01 2.44 1.68
C LYS A 88 7.13 1.67 2.38
N ALA A 89 7.77 2.30 3.37
CA ALA A 89 8.86 1.67 4.14
C ALA A 89 8.37 0.40 4.87
N HIS A 90 7.20 0.48 5.51
CA HIS A 90 6.53 -0.63 6.16
C HIS A 90 6.22 -1.77 5.19
N ASP A 91 5.51 -1.49 4.10
CA ASP A 91 5.07 -2.52 3.14
C ASP A 91 6.25 -3.27 2.53
N MET A 92 7.29 -2.54 2.15
CA MET A 92 8.52 -3.13 1.62
C MET A 92 9.24 -3.97 2.69
N ALA A 93 9.33 -3.49 3.93
CA ALA A 93 9.97 -4.23 5.02
C ALA A 93 9.25 -5.54 5.32
N VAL A 94 7.92 -5.51 5.42
CA VAL A 94 7.08 -6.70 5.61
C VAL A 94 7.25 -7.67 4.44
N ALA A 95 7.21 -7.18 3.20
CA ALA A 95 7.40 -8.03 2.02
C ALA A 95 8.79 -8.70 2.02
N ILE A 96 9.85 -7.96 2.30
CA ILE A 96 11.23 -8.48 2.36
C ILE A 96 11.37 -9.52 3.48
N ASP A 97 10.86 -9.22 4.68
CA ASP A 97 10.97 -10.12 5.84
C ASP A 97 10.18 -11.43 5.61
N HIS A 98 8.96 -11.31 5.09
CA HIS A 98 8.09 -12.44 4.79
C HIS A 98 8.68 -13.34 3.70
N THR A 99 9.16 -12.74 2.60
CA THR A 99 9.83 -13.49 1.52
C THR A 99 11.10 -14.15 2.02
N ARG A 100 11.91 -13.48 2.86
CA ARG A 100 13.12 -14.09 3.43
C ARG A 100 12.79 -15.31 4.28
N THR A 101 11.77 -15.21 5.13
CA THR A 101 11.36 -16.31 6.02
C THR A 101 10.98 -17.54 5.21
N ILE A 102 10.13 -17.39 4.20
CA ILE A 102 9.71 -18.54 3.38
C ILE A 102 10.87 -19.07 2.54
N TRP A 103 11.80 -18.23 2.09
CA TRP A 103 13.03 -18.71 1.46
C TRP A 103 13.92 -19.53 2.38
N GLN A 104 13.93 -19.24 3.68
CA GLN A 104 14.62 -20.09 4.65
C GLN A 104 13.91 -21.44 4.78
N ASP A 105 12.58 -21.46 4.83
CA ASP A 105 11.79 -22.69 4.90
C ASP A 105 11.97 -23.56 3.66
N VAL A 106 11.92 -22.96 2.48
CA VAL A 106 12.15 -23.63 1.19
C VAL A 106 13.56 -24.23 1.13
N ASN A 107 14.59 -23.49 1.55
CA ASN A 107 15.94 -24.04 1.61
C ASN A 107 16.05 -25.21 2.60
N SER A 108 15.37 -25.14 3.75
CA SER A 108 15.35 -26.24 4.72
C SER A 108 14.66 -27.49 4.17
N LEU A 109 13.58 -27.33 3.40
CA LEU A 109 12.90 -28.45 2.74
C LEU A 109 13.80 -29.10 1.67
N LEU A 110 14.52 -28.28 0.90
CA LEU A 110 15.47 -28.79 -0.09
C LEU A 110 16.62 -29.56 0.55
N GLU A 111 17.19 -29.06 1.65
CA GLU A 111 18.25 -29.77 2.40
C GLU A 111 17.75 -31.15 2.88
N LYS A 112 16.55 -31.23 3.45
CA LYS A 112 15.95 -32.51 3.87
C LYS A 112 15.66 -33.44 2.69
N ALA A 113 15.24 -32.90 1.56
CA ALA A 113 15.00 -33.68 0.34
C ALA A 113 16.30 -34.33 -0.15
N GLU A 114 17.41 -33.58 -0.13
CA GLU A 114 18.74 -34.06 -0.49
C GLU A 114 19.24 -35.14 0.48
N GLU A 115 19.04 -34.96 1.79
CA GLU A 115 19.37 -35.97 2.80
C GLU A 115 18.57 -37.27 2.60
N ALA A 116 17.26 -37.18 2.34
CA ALA A 116 16.42 -38.33 2.05
C ALA A 116 16.88 -39.08 0.79
N ALA A 117 17.24 -38.34 -0.26
CA ALA A 117 17.77 -38.92 -1.49
C ALA A 117 19.09 -39.66 -1.26
N GLN A 118 20.00 -39.11 -0.45
CA GLN A 118 21.27 -39.75 -0.08
C GLN A 118 21.06 -41.04 0.72
N GLN A 119 19.98 -41.12 1.50
CA GLN A 119 19.60 -42.31 2.25
C GLN A 119 18.87 -43.36 1.39
N GLY A 120 18.61 -43.05 0.10
CA GLY A 120 17.86 -43.91 -0.82
C GLY A 120 16.34 -43.83 -0.65
N ASP A 121 15.84 -42.95 0.23
CA ASP A 121 14.42 -42.72 0.47
C ASP A 121 13.84 -41.79 -0.61
N SER A 122 13.65 -42.36 -1.80
CA SER A 122 13.26 -41.62 -3.00
C SER A 122 11.87 -40.99 -2.89
N ASP A 123 10.92 -41.67 -2.23
CA ASP A 123 9.55 -41.19 -2.10
C ASP A 123 9.49 -39.94 -1.22
N ASN A 124 10.18 -39.96 -0.08
CA ASN A 124 10.24 -38.81 0.84
C ASN A 124 11.03 -37.63 0.22
N ALA A 125 12.11 -37.92 -0.52
CA ALA A 125 12.86 -36.89 -1.25
C ALA A 125 11.98 -36.15 -2.27
N LEU A 126 11.18 -36.88 -3.05
CA LEU A 126 10.24 -36.29 -4.00
C LEU A 126 9.17 -35.47 -3.29
N GLN A 127 8.58 -35.98 -2.22
CA GLN A 127 7.55 -35.26 -1.45
C GLN A 127 8.08 -33.93 -0.90
N LEU A 128 9.27 -33.91 -0.30
CA LEU A 128 9.89 -32.70 0.26
C LEU A 128 10.23 -31.68 -0.84
N ALA A 129 10.74 -32.15 -1.99
CA ALA A 129 11.02 -31.30 -3.13
C ALA A 129 9.76 -30.66 -3.73
N GLU A 130 8.66 -31.43 -3.83
CA GLU A 130 7.36 -30.91 -4.27
C GLU A 130 6.82 -29.86 -3.29
N GLU A 131 6.94 -30.07 -1.98
CA GLU A 131 6.53 -29.09 -0.98
C GLU A 131 7.33 -27.78 -1.09
N ALA A 132 8.66 -27.87 -1.24
CA ALA A 132 9.52 -26.72 -1.46
C ALA A 132 9.11 -25.93 -2.71
N TYR A 133 8.83 -26.62 -3.81
CA TYR A 133 8.37 -26.02 -5.06
C TYR A 133 7.01 -25.32 -4.90
N HIS A 134 6.06 -25.94 -4.21
CA HIS A 134 4.76 -25.33 -3.94
C HIS A 134 4.88 -24.05 -3.11
N GLN A 135 5.67 -24.07 -2.03
CA GLN A 135 5.91 -22.89 -1.21
C GLN A 135 6.57 -21.75 -2.02
N ALA A 136 7.54 -22.08 -2.88
CA ALA A 136 8.17 -21.12 -3.77
C ALA A 136 7.18 -20.41 -4.70
N ILE A 137 6.28 -21.16 -5.33
CA ILE A 137 5.25 -20.59 -6.21
C ILE A 137 4.33 -19.65 -5.44
N LEU A 138 3.90 -20.05 -4.24
CA LEU A 138 3.00 -19.24 -3.42
C LEU A 138 3.62 -17.89 -3.05
N VAL A 139 4.90 -17.88 -2.68
CA VAL A 139 5.63 -16.64 -2.38
C VAL A 139 5.72 -15.74 -3.60
N LEU A 140 6.14 -16.30 -4.73
CA LEU A 140 6.31 -15.55 -5.96
C LEU A 140 4.99 -14.93 -6.41
N ASN A 141 3.90 -15.67 -6.30
CA ASN A 141 2.56 -15.19 -6.63
C ASN A 141 2.10 -14.04 -5.72
N ARG A 142 2.37 -14.10 -4.41
CA ARG A 142 2.06 -12.97 -3.50
C ARG A 142 2.80 -11.70 -3.88
N VAL A 143 4.09 -11.80 -4.22
CA VAL A 143 4.89 -10.66 -4.69
C VAL A 143 4.29 -10.07 -5.96
N TYR A 144 3.90 -10.94 -6.89
CA TYR A 144 3.21 -10.51 -8.11
C TYR A 144 1.87 -9.82 -7.80
N LEU A 145 1.03 -10.36 -6.92
CA LEU A 145 -0.25 -9.74 -6.56
C LEU A 145 -0.07 -8.34 -5.97
N LYS A 146 0.88 -8.13 -5.05
CA LYS A 146 1.16 -6.81 -4.48
C LYS A 146 1.59 -5.81 -5.56
N ARG A 147 2.52 -6.21 -6.44
CA ARG A 147 2.95 -5.36 -7.55
C ARG A 147 1.79 -5.04 -8.51
N ALA A 148 0.96 -6.03 -8.82
CA ALA A 148 -0.20 -5.86 -9.69
C ALA A 148 -1.19 -4.87 -9.09
N HIS A 149 -1.48 -4.96 -7.79
CA HIS A 149 -2.33 -4.01 -7.08
C HIS A 149 -1.83 -2.56 -7.25
N ASP A 150 -0.57 -2.31 -6.89
CA ASP A 150 0.00 -0.95 -6.94
C ASP A 150 -0.01 -0.37 -8.38
N LEU A 151 0.27 -1.21 -9.38
CA LEU A 151 0.26 -0.80 -10.79
C LEU A 151 -1.16 -0.57 -11.32
N LEU A 152 -2.13 -1.41 -10.95
CA LEU A 152 -3.52 -1.24 -11.35
C LEU A 152 -4.09 0.06 -10.79
N GLU A 153 -3.84 0.38 -9.52
CA GLU A 153 -4.27 1.65 -8.93
C GLU A 153 -3.65 2.84 -9.66
N LYS A 154 -2.36 2.78 -9.99
CA LYS A 154 -1.71 3.83 -10.79
C LYS A 154 -2.33 3.98 -12.19
N ILE A 155 -2.56 2.88 -12.90
CA ILE A 155 -3.14 2.90 -14.25
C ILE A 155 -4.58 3.41 -14.23
N LYS A 156 -5.38 3.04 -13.21
CA LYS A 156 -6.76 3.53 -13.05
C LYS A 156 -6.84 5.05 -12.94
N THR A 157 -5.88 5.68 -12.24
CA THR A 157 -5.83 7.15 -12.19
C THR A 157 -5.56 7.80 -13.55
N GLN A 158 -5.05 7.04 -14.52
CA GLN A 158 -4.72 7.48 -15.88
C GLN A 158 -5.69 6.89 -16.92
N ALA A 159 -6.75 6.20 -16.49
CA ALA A 159 -7.61 5.38 -17.37
C ALA A 159 -8.27 6.16 -18.51
N ALA A 160 -8.48 7.47 -18.35
CA ALA A 160 -9.05 8.34 -19.39
C ALA A 160 -8.19 8.43 -20.67
N GLN A 161 -6.92 8.00 -20.61
CA GLN A 161 -5.98 8.05 -21.73
C GLN A 161 -5.86 6.71 -22.48
N LEU A 162 -6.57 5.66 -22.05
CA LEU A 162 -6.48 4.33 -22.62
C LEU A 162 -7.38 4.15 -23.85
N SER A 163 -6.85 3.49 -24.88
CA SER A 163 -7.61 3.02 -26.03
C SER A 163 -8.54 1.84 -25.68
N PRO A 164 -9.55 1.53 -26.51
CA PRO A 164 -10.45 0.40 -26.26
C PRO A 164 -9.74 -0.95 -26.12
N ASP A 165 -8.63 -1.19 -26.82
CA ASP A 165 -7.88 -2.45 -26.71
C ASP A 165 -7.01 -2.49 -25.45
N GLU A 166 -6.50 -1.35 -25.00
CA GLU A 166 -5.79 -1.23 -23.72
C GLU A 166 -6.73 -1.42 -22.52
N ILE A 167 -7.96 -0.91 -22.61
CA ILE A 167 -9.00 -1.13 -21.61
C ILE A 167 -9.29 -2.64 -21.46
N LYS A 168 -9.38 -3.39 -22.56
CA LYS A 168 -9.57 -4.86 -22.48
C LYS A 168 -8.41 -5.57 -21.78
N ILE A 169 -7.18 -5.14 -22.02
CA ILE A 169 -5.99 -5.70 -21.34
C ILE A 169 -6.04 -5.37 -19.85
N LEU A 170 -6.42 -4.14 -19.50
CA LEU A 170 -6.60 -3.71 -18.11
C LEU A 170 -7.67 -4.55 -17.41
N GLU A 171 -8.84 -4.75 -18.02
CA GLU A 171 -9.92 -5.59 -17.48
C GLU A 171 -9.45 -7.04 -17.28
N ALA A 172 -8.73 -7.61 -18.25
CA ALA A 172 -8.17 -8.95 -18.12
C ALA A 172 -7.14 -9.06 -16.99
N ALA A 173 -6.31 -8.02 -16.80
CA ALA A 173 -5.35 -7.96 -15.70
C ALA A 173 -6.06 -7.88 -14.34
N GLU A 174 -7.12 -7.08 -14.23
CA GLU A 174 -7.94 -7.03 -13.02
C GLU A 174 -8.64 -8.34 -12.72
N ILE A 175 -9.16 -9.04 -13.74
CA ILE A 175 -9.75 -10.37 -13.58
C ILE A 175 -8.69 -11.35 -13.05
N ALA A 176 -7.49 -11.35 -13.64
CA ALA A 176 -6.39 -12.20 -13.17
C ALA A 176 -6.02 -11.88 -11.71
N TYR A 177 -5.90 -10.60 -11.36
CA TYR A 177 -5.64 -10.15 -10.00
C TYR A 177 -6.73 -10.61 -9.01
N ARG A 178 -8.01 -10.44 -9.36
CA ARG A 178 -9.15 -10.87 -8.54
C ARG A 178 -9.24 -12.40 -8.36
N ASN A 179 -8.65 -13.15 -9.27
CA ASN A 179 -8.56 -14.61 -9.22
C ASN A 179 -7.27 -15.11 -8.54
N ASP A 180 -6.53 -14.22 -7.86
CA ASP A 180 -5.23 -14.51 -7.25
C ASP A 180 -4.15 -15.03 -8.22
N ASP A 181 -4.29 -14.79 -9.53
CA ASP A 181 -3.29 -15.12 -10.55
C ASP A 181 -2.36 -13.92 -10.77
N GLY A 182 -1.46 -13.71 -9.82
CA GLY A 182 -0.55 -12.58 -9.80
C GLY A 182 0.40 -12.56 -10.99
N LYS A 183 0.92 -13.73 -11.41
CA LYS A 183 1.84 -13.81 -12.56
C LYS A 183 1.13 -13.31 -13.82
N LYS A 184 -0.04 -13.84 -14.12
CA LYS A 184 -0.83 -13.42 -15.30
C LYS A 184 -1.22 -11.96 -15.21
N ALA A 185 -1.62 -11.48 -14.03
CA ALA A 185 -1.93 -10.07 -13.83
C ALA A 185 -0.73 -9.17 -14.18
N ASN A 186 0.48 -9.51 -13.72
CA ASN A 186 1.69 -8.75 -14.06
C ASN A 186 2.06 -8.83 -15.54
N ASP A 187 1.96 -10.00 -16.16
CA ASP A 187 2.28 -10.16 -17.58
C ASP A 187 1.39 -9.26 -18.45
N LEU A 188 0.09 -9.19 -18.11
CA LEU A 188 -0.88 -8.30 -18.78
C LEU A 188 -0.59 -6.81 -18.50
N ILE A 189 -0.29 -6.46 -17.25
CA ILE A 189 0.06 -5.07 -16.88
C ILE A 189 1.34 -4.62 -17.59
N ASN A 190 2.38 -5.45 -17.66
CA ASN A 190 3.62 -5.12 -18.35
C ASN A 190 3.37 -4.90 -19.84
N THR A 191 2.54 -5.75 -20.46
CA THR A 191 2.11 -5.56 -21.86
C THR A 191 1.42 -4.22 -22.09
N LEU A 192 0.63 -3.76 -21.11
CA LEU A 192 -0.02 -2.45 -21.15
C LEU A 192 0.99 -1.31 -20.98
N LEU A 193 1.90 -1.41 -20.01
CA LEU A 193 2.92 -0.40 -19.73
C LEU A 193 3.90 -0.19 -20.89
N GLU A 194 4.19 -1.22 -21.68
CA GLU A 194 5.04 -1.11 -22.87
C GLU A 194 4.41 -0.23 -23.97
N LYS A 195 3.08 -0.13 -24.00
CA LYS A 195 2.34 0.63 -25.01
C LYS A 195 2.10 2.09 -24.60
N LEU A 196 2.16 2.38 -23.30
CA LEU A 196 1.98 3.73 -22.80
C LEU A 196 3.22 4.60 -23.09
N PRO A 197 3.05 5.87 -23.48
CA PRO A 197 4.17 6.78 -23.62
C PRO A 197 4.89 6.92 -22.29
N LYS A 198 6.22 6.78 -22.32
CA LYS A 198 7.07 7.05 -21.15
C LYS A 198 7.11 8.55 -20.93
N ASN A 199 6.33 9.03 -19.96
CA ASN A 199 6.40 10.40 -19.47
C ASN A 199 7.64 10.62 -18.61
#